data_AF-A0A973JN01-F1
#
_entry.id   AF-A0A973JN01-F1
#
_cell.length_a   1.000
_cell.length_b   1.000
_cell.length_c   1.000
_cell.angle_alpha   90.00
_cell.angle_beta   90.00
_cell.angle_gamma   90.00
#
_symmetry.space_group_name_H-M   'P 1'
#
loop_
_entity.id
_entity.type
_entity.pdbx_description
1 polymer ?
#
loop_
_entity_poly.entity_id
_entity_poly.type
_entity_poly.pdbx_seq_one_letter_code
_entity_poly.pdbx_strand_id
1 'polypeptide(L)' 'MKESKEEKTKRQLEEWKNYRENYGWPVQHWRAWGSWFSWGSPVGLGLFIALTMVSIGVFIRLINL' A
#
# COMPACT_ATOMS: atom_id res chain seq x y z
N MET A 1 6.02 40.46 -17.36
CA MET A 1 7.00 39.47 -17.87
C MET A 1 6.27 38.13 -17.95
N LYS A 2 5.87 37.67 -19.14
CA LYS A 2 5.20 36.38 -19.30
C LYS A 2 6.29 35.32 -19.46
N GLU A 3 6.42 34.44 -18.48
CA GLU A 3 7.32 33.29 -18.59
C GLU A 3 7.00 32.47 -19.84
N SER A 4 8.06 32.03 -20.53
CA SER A 4 7.94 31.17 -21.70
C SER A 4 7.24 29.87 -21.31
N LYS A 5 6.36 29.35 -22.18
CA LYS A 5 5.72 28.04 -21.97
C LYS A 5 6.76 26.95 -21.67
N GLU A 6 7.93 27.04 -22.30
CA GLU A 6 9.03 26.09 -22.12
C GLU A 6 9.63 26.14 -20.71
N GLU A 7 9.80 27.33 -20.14
CA GLU A 7 10.31 27.49 -18.77
C GLU A 7 9.32 26.92 -17.75
N LYS A 8 8.02 27.13 -17.98
CA LYS A 8 6.97 26.54 -17.14
C LYS A 8 6.97 25.02 -17.21
N THR A 9 7.11 24.45 -18.40
CA THR A 9 7.19 23.01 -18.59
C THR A 9 8.43 22.42 -17.91
N LYS A 10 9.59 23.08 -18.00
CA LYS A 10 10.81 22.65 -17.32
C LYS A 10 10.66 22.65 -15.81
N ARG A 11 10.11 23.73 -15.22
CA ARG A 11 9.86 23.79 -13.77
C ARG A 11 8.91 22.70 -13.30
N GLN A 12 7.81 22.46 -14.02
CA GLN A 12 6.89 21.38 -13.65
C GLN A 12 7.54 19.99 -13.76
N LEU A 13 8.41 19.78 -14.74
CA LEU A 13 9.15 18.52 -14.88
C LEU A 13 10.14 18.31 -13.71
N GLU A 14 10.85 19.37 -13.31
CA GLU A 14 11.78 19.37 -12.18
C GLU A 14 11.06 19.13 -10.85
N GLU A 15 9.92 19.78 -10.63
CA GLU A 15 9.06 19.55 -9.45
C GLU A 15 8.59 18.10 -9.38
N TRP A 16 8.13 17.53 -10.51
CA TRP A 16 7.67 16.15 -10.56
C TRP A 16 8.80 15.15 -10.28
N LYS A 17 10.00 15.42 -10.82
CA LYS A 17 11.18 14.59 -10.61
C LYS A 17 11.63 14.62 -9.15
N ASN A 18 11.66 15.81 -8.54
CA ASN A 18 12.01 16.03 -7.15
C ASN A 18 10.99 15.37 -6.20
N TYR A 19 9.69 15.45 -6.52
CA TYR A 19 8.64 14.76 -5.78
C TYR A 19 8.80 13.24 -5.84
N ARG A 20 9.12 12.69 -7.03
CA ARG A 20 9.35 11.25 -7.21
C ARG A 20 10.59 10.75 -6.47
N GLU A 21 11.65 11.54 -6.45
CA GLU A 21 12.91 11.18 -5.79
C GLU A 21 12.78 11.23 -4.26
N ASN A 22 12.14 12.26 -3.72
CA ASN A 22 11.97 12.43 -2.27
C ASN A 22 10.80 11.64 -1.66
N TYR A 23 9.68 11.49 -2.39
CA TYR A 23 8.48 10.85 -1.88
C TYR A 23 8.12 9.55 -2.58
N GLY A 24 8.84 9.14 -3.63
CA GLY A 24 8.50 7.95 -4.41
C GLY A 24 8.80 6.63 -3.72
N TRP A 25 9.75 6.60 -2.78
CA TRP A 25 10.16 5.35 -2.13
C TRP A 25 9.09 4.82 -1.14
N PRO A 26 8.56 5.61 -0.19
CA PRO A 26 7.56 5.10 0.77
C PRO A 26 6.22 4.72 0.13
N VAL A 27 5.77 5.49 -0.87
CA VAL A 27 4.45 5.31 -1.50
C VAL A 27 4.38 4.11 -2.44
N GLN A 28 5.51 3.66 -2.99
CA GLN A 28 5.54 2.49 -3.90
C GLN A 28 5.35 1.18 -3.14
N HIS A 29 5.93 1.06 -1.94
CA HIS A 29 5.84 -0.17 -1.14
C HIS A 29 4.49 -0.32 -0.43
N TRP A 30 3.88 0.79 -0.01
CA TRP A 30 2.55 0.78 0.63
C TRP A 30 1.45 0.23 -0.28
N ARG A 31 1.58 0.45 -1.60
CA ARG A 31 0.64 -0.12 -2.58
C ARG A 31 0.81 -1.63 -2.77
N ALA A 32 2.00 -2.18 -2.48
CA ALA A 32 2.26 -3.62 -2.54
C ALA A 32 1.68 -4.37 -1.34
N TRP A 33 1.60 -3.73 -0.16
CA TRP A 33 0.91 -4.29 1.02
C TRP A 33 -0.58 -4.56 0.76
N GLY A 34 -1.24 -3.68 0.01
CA GLY A 34 -2.62 -3.89 -0.42
C GLY A 34 -2.80 -5.03 -1.43
N SER A 35 -1.76 -5.45 -2.16
CA SER A 35 -1.86 -6.55 -3.12
C SER A 35 -1.96 -7.91 -2.44
N TRP A 36 -1.27 -8.09 -1.30
CA TRP A 36 -1.36 -9.34 -0.53
C TRP A 36 -2.67 -9.43 0.24
N PHE A 37 -3.28 -8.29 0.54
CA PHE A 37 -4.60 -8.13 1.15
C PHE A 37 -5.70 -7.80 0.12
N SER A 38 -5.52 -8.21 -1.14
CA SER A 38 -6.59 -8.17 -2.11
C SER A 38 -7.48 -9.40 -1.94
N TRP A 39 -8.80 -9.24 -1.99
CA TRP A 39 -9.79 -10.33 -1.91
C TRP A 39 -9.71 -11.37 -3.04
N GLY A 40 -8.78 -11.21 -4.00
CA GLY A 40 -8.44 -12.20 -5.02
C GLY A 40 -7.03 -12.81 -4.88
N SER A 41 -6.26 -12.43 -3.85
CA SER A 41 -4.94 -12.99 -3.57
C SER A 41 -5.07 -14.30 -2.79
N PRO A 42 -4.57 -15.44 -3.30
CA PRO A 42 -4.64 -16.74 -2.60
C PRO A 42 -3.99 -16.71 -1.21
N VAL A 43 -2.93 -15.91 -1.05
CA VAL A 43 -2.17 -15.79 0.20
C VAL A 43 -2.94 -14.98 1.24
N GLY A 44 -3.59 -13.89 0.83
CA GLY A 44 -4.37 -13.04 1.73
C GLY A 44 -5.59 -13.76 2.31
N LEU A 45 -6.32 -14.50 1.47
CA LEU A 45 -7.46 -15.30 1.89
C LEU A 45 -7.03 -16.46 2.81
N GLY A 46 -5.94 -17.15 2.47
CA GLY A 46 -5.40 -18.22 3.31
C GLY A 46 -5.00 -17.72 4.70
N LEU A 47 -4.32 -16.57 4.77
CA LEU A 47 -3.93 -15.96 6.04
C LEU A 47 -5.15 -15.51 6.86
N PHE A 48 -6.15 -14.91 6.21
CA PHE A 48 -7.39 -14.48 6.87
C PHE A 48 -8.15 -15.67 7.48
N ILE A 49 -8.33 -16.75 6.73
CA ILE A 49 -9.00 -17.97 7.20
C ILE A 49 -8.21 -18.60 8.34
N ALA A 50 -6.88 -18.71 8.21
CA ALA A 50 -6.04 -19.28 9.25
C ALA A 50 -6.12 -18.49 10.56
N LEU A 51 -6.00 -17.16 10.51
CA LEU A 51 -6.14 -16.32 11.71
C LEU A 51 -7.54 -16.44 12.33
N THR A 52 -8.58 -16.48 11.49
CA THR A 52 -9.96 -16.62 11.97
C THR A 52 -10.17 -17.97 12.67
N MET A 53 -9.68 -19.07 12.09
CA MET A 53 -9.78 -20.40 12.71
C MET A 53 -9.03 -20.47 14.04
N VAL A 54 -7.81 -19.93 14.11
CA VAL A 54 -7.03 -19.91 15.35
C VAL A 54 -7.74 -19.08 16.42
N SER A 55 -8.23 -17.89 16.06
CA SER A 55 -8.97 -17.01 16.97
C SER A 55 -10.22 -17.69 17.55
N ILE A 56 -11.04 -18.31 16.69
CA ILE A 56 -12.23 -19.05 17.12
C ILE A 56 -11.84 -20.25 18.00
N GLY A 57 -10.81 -21.00 17.63
CA GLY A 57 -10.35 -22.16 18.41
C GLY A 57 -9.90 -21.79 19.82
N VAL A 58 -9.13 -20.71 19.96
CA VAL A 58 -8.74 -20.16 21.27
C VAL A 58 -9.97 -19.68 22.04
N PHE A 59 -10.88 -18.97 21.39
CA PHE A 59 -12.09 -18.45 22.02
C PHE A 59 -12.98 -19.58 22.58
N ILE A 60 -13.23 -20.63 21.79
CA ILE A 60 -13.97 -21.82 22.22
C ILE A 60 -13.24 -22.51 23.37
N ARG A 61 -11.91 -22.63 23.30
CA ARG A 61 -11.12 -23.24 24.36
C ARG A 61 -11.23 -22.47 25.67
N LEU A 62 -11.29 -21.13 25.62
CA LEU A 62 -11.45 -20.27 26.79
C LEU A 62 -12.86 -20.32 27.39
N ILE A 63 -13.90 -20.47 26.57
CA ILE A 63 -15.28 -20.63 27.07
C ILE A 63 -15.49 -22.00 27.72
N ASN A 64 -14.87 -23.04 27.17
CA ASN A 64 -14.96 -24.41 27.67
C ASN A 64 -13.84 -24.77 28.68
N LEU A 65 -13.18 -23.77 29.26
CA LEU A 65 -12.18 -23.93 30.32
C LEU A 65 -12.84 -23.75 31.69
#